data_AF-A0A967L688-F1
#
_entry.id   AF-A0A967L688-F1
#
_cell.length_a   1.000
_cell.length_b   1.000
_cell.length_c   1.000
_cell.angle_alpha   90.00
_cell.angle_beta   90.00
_cell.angle_gamma   90.00
#
_symmetry.space_group_name_H-M   'P 1'
#
loop_
_entity.id
_entity.type
_entity.pdbx_description
1 polymer ?
#
loop_
_entity_poly.entity_id
_entity_poly.type
_entity_poly.pdbx_seq_one_letter_code
_entity_poly.pdbx_strand_id
1 'polypeptide(L)'
;TAGAHSIEEGDQVRVTSRIGSVVLPVALRDGIRRGSVRIAKGGGHSAWGRFAKGKGANVMELIPLELDPVSGAPVLQGVRVQI
;
A
#
# COMPACT_ATOMS: atom_id res chain seq x y z
N THR A 1 15.97 -0.65 -5.81
CA THR A 1 14.74 0.11 -5.58
C THR A 1 14.95 1.01 -4.40
N ALA A 2 15.12 0.52 -3.16
CA ALA A 2 15.39 1.39 -2.00
C ALA A 2 16.62 2.30 -2.16
N GLY A 3 17.80 1.74 -2.45
CA GLY A 3 19.01 2.55 -2.65
C GLY A 3 18.98 3.51 -3.84
N ALA A 4 18.08 3.31 -4.82
CA ALA A 4 17.89 4.27 -5.92
C ALA A 4 17.02 5.47 -5.52
N HIS A 5 16.27 5.33 -4.43
CA HIS A 5 15.41 6.38 -3.86
C HIS A 5 15.95 6.89 -2.52
N SER A 6 17.19 6.51 -2.14
CA SER A 6 17.80 6.84 -0.85
C SER A 6 16.89 6.49 0.35
N ILE A 7 16.19 5.36 0.26
CA ILE A 7 15.28 4.86 1.29
C ILE A 7 16.02 3.85 2.16
N GLU A 8 15.87 4.00 3.48
CA GLU A 8 16.44 3.12 4.51
C GLU A 8 15.35 2.31 5.25
N GLU A 9 15.77 1.32 6.04
CA GLU A 9 14.85 0.54 6.90
C GLU A 9 14.21 1.48 7.95
N GLY A 10 12.89 1.40 8.10
CA GLY A 10 12.15 2.17 9.09
C GLY A 10 11.69 3.55 8.64
N ASP A 11 12.17 4.06 7.50
CA ASP A 11 11.75 5.36 6.95
C ASP A 11 10.24 5.44 6.77
N GLN A 12 9.66 6.58 7.15
CA GLN A 12 8.27 6.89 6.85
C GLN A 12 8.16 7.40 5.41
N VAL A 13 7.64 6.57 4.52
CA VAL A 13 7.48 6.92 3.12
C VAL A 13 6.01 7.16 2.76
N ARG A 14 5.78 8.15 1.91
CA ARG A 14 4.47 8.39 1.31
C ARG A 14 4.35 7.57 0.03
N VAL A 15 3.46 6.60 0.01
CA VAL A 15 3.11 5.85 -1.19
C VAL A 15 1.88 6.49 -1.82
N THR A 16 1.98 6.89 -3.07
CA THR A 16 0.89 7.58 -3.79
C THR A 16 0.47 6.79 -5.02
N SER A 17 -0.83 6.60 -5.19
CA SER A 17 -1.47 6.08 -6.40
C SER A 17 -2.18 7.21 -7.15
N ARG A 18 -2.85 6.90 -8.27
CA ARG A 18 -3.68 7.87 -8.99
C ARG A 18 -4.91 8.36 -8.23
N ILE A 19 -5.33 7.69 -7.15
CA ILE A 19 -6.56 8.02 -6.40
C ILE A 19 -6.34 8.44 -4.95
N GLY A 20 -5.11 8.33 -4.42
CA GLY A 20 -4.87 8.58 -3.00
C GLY A 20 -3.45 8.29 -2.58
N SER A 21 -3.15 8.54 -1.30
CA SER A 21 -1.82 8.32 -0.73
C SER A 21 -1.89 7.81 0.70
N VAL A 22 -0.92 6.99 1.11
CA VAL A 22 -0.77 6.51 2.49
C VAL A 22 0.67 6.74 2.95
N VAL A 23 0.88 6.87 4.26
CA VAL A 23 2.22 6.98 4.87
C VAL A 23 2.46 5.75 5.72
N LEU A 24 3.58 5.07 5.48
CA LEU A 24 3.91 3.79 6.11
C LEU A 24 5.44 3.68 6.33
N PRO A 25 5.88 2.95 7.38
CA PRO A 25 7.30 2.64 7.56
C PRO A 25 7.78 1.63 6.51
N VAL A 26 9.03 1.77 6.09
CA VAL A 26 9.69 0.85 5.16
C VAL A 26 10.23 -0.36 5.90
N ALA A 27 10.01 -1.53 5.30
CA ALA A 27 10.64 -2.78 5.68
C ALA A 27 11.33 -3.39 4.45
N LEU A 28 12.65 -3.33 4.40
CA LEU A 28 13.50 -3.89 3.35
C LEU A 28 13.59 -5.40 3.54
N ARG A 29 13.18 -6.16 2.53
CA ARG A 29 13.16 -7.61 2.58
C ARG A 29 13.65 -8.17 1.25
N ASP A 30 14.44 -9.22 1.34
CA ASP A 30 14.82 -10.02 0.17
C ASP A 30 13.59 -10.76 -0.38
N GLY A 31 13.59 -11.01 -1.68
CA GLY A 31 12.49 -11.71 -2.38
C GLY A 31 11.34 -10.82 -2.84
N ILE A 32 11.36 -9.51 -2.56
CA ILE A 32 10.43 -8.56 -3.18
C ILE A 32 10.93 -8.24 -4.60
N ARG A 33 10.06 -8.43 -5.61
CA ARG A 33 10.39 -8.16 -7.00
C ARG A 33 10.83 -6.69 -7.17
N ARG A 34 11.96 -6.48 -7.85
CA ARG A 34 12.46 -5.13 -8.19
C ARG A 34 11.36 -4.31 -8.88
N GLY A 35 11.19 -3.06 -8.45
CA GLY A 35 10.16 -2.16 -8.99
C GLY A 35 8.74 -2.42 -8.46
N SER A 36 8.60 -3.24 -7.42
CA SER A 36 7.33 -3.46 -6.73
C SER A 36 7.46 -3.18 -5.24
N VAL A 37 6.32 -2.90 -4.60
CA VAL A 37 6.17 -2.78 -3.15
C VAL A 37 5.09 -3.74 -2.70
N ARG A 38 5.24 -4.29 -1.49
CA ARG A 38 4.23 -5.16 -0.88
C ARG A 38 3.72 -4.52 0.40
N ILE A 39 2.42 -4.22 0.42
CA ILE A 39 1.73 -3.61 1.56
C ILE A 39 0.63 -4.57 2.00
N ALA A 40 0.60 -4.89 3.29
CA ALA A 40 -0.43 -5.77 3.84
C ALA A 40 -1.79 -5.04 3.92
N LYS A 41 -2.86 -5.72 3.50
CA LYS A 41 -4.24 -5.28 3.75
C LYS A 41 -4.64 -5.62 5.19
N GLY A 42 -5.39 -4.73 5.84
CA GLY A 42 -5.95 -4.96 7.19
C GLY A 42 -5.61 -3.87 8.21
N GLY A 43 -4.75 -2.90 7.87
CA GLY A 43 -4.53 -1.70 8.67
C GLY A 43 -5.47 -0.54 8.29
N GLY A 44 -5.39 0.55 9.05
CA GLY A 44 -6.03 1.83 8.75
C GLY A 44 -7.53 1.89 9.06
N HIS A 45 -8.02 1.03 9.94
CA HIS A 45 -9.43 1.06 10.34
C HIS A 45 -9.78 2.41 11.00
N SER A 46 -10.89 3.03 10.58
CA SER A 46 -11.46 4.21 11.25
C SER A 46 -12.32 3.86 12.48
N ALA A 47 -12.66 2.58 12.65
CA ALA A 47 -13.52 2.06 13.71
C ALA A 47 -13.06 0.65 14.17
N TRP A 48 -13.99 -0.26 14.51
CA TRP A 48 -13.74 -1.65 14.95
C TRP A 48 -13.25 -1.84 16.40
N GLY A 49 -12.89 -0.74 17.08
CA GLY A 49 -12.58 -0.73 18.51
C GLY A 49 -11.14 -0.35 18.81
N ARG A 50 -10.77 -0.45 20.10
CA ARG A 50 -9.54 0.15 20.64
C ARG A 50 -8.23 -0.33 19.99
N PHE A 51 -8.22 -1.55 19.44
CA PHE A 51 -7.02 -2.16 18.88
C PHE A 51 -6.85 -1.94 17.36
N ALA A 52 -7.92 -1.55 16.66
CA ALA A 52 -7.91 -1.38 15.22
C ALA A 52 -8.05 0.09 14.81
N LYS A 53 -8.85 0.87 15.56
CA LYS A 53 -9.12 2.27 15.23
C LYS A 53 -7.82 3.09 15.20
N GLY A 54 -7.53 3.69 14.05
CA GLY A 54 -6.38 4.55 13.80
C GLY A 54 -5.04 3.80 13.79
N LYS A 55 -5.02 2.48 13.59
CA LYS A 55 -3.78 1.68 13.59
C LYS A 55 -3.33 1.32 12.18
N GLY A 56 -2.12 1.72 11.83
CA GLY A 56 -1.57 1.54 10.47
C GLY A 56 -2.22 2.47 9.45
N ALA A 57 -2.02 2.17 8.16
CA ALA A 57 -2.66 2.90 7.06
C ALA A 57 -3.56 1.98 6.24
N ASN A 58 -4.61 2.56 5.63
CA ASN A 58 -5.58 1.81 4.86
C ASN A 58 -5.12 1.72 3.40
N VAL A 59 -4.55 0.59 3.01
CA VAL A 59 -4.07 0.38 1.63
C VAL A 59 -5.19 0.48 0.58
N MET A 60 -6.46 0.33 0.99
CA MET A 60 -7.60 0.47 0.08
C MET A 60 -7.70 1.90 -0.48
N GLU A 61 -7.13 2.90 0.18
CA GLU A 61 -7.05 4.28 -0.33
C GLU A 61 -6.15 4.42 -1.57
N LEU A 62 -5.35 3.40 -1.88
CA LEU A 62 -4.52 3.37 -3.09
C LEU A 62 -5.18 2.63 -4.26
N ILE A 63 -6.20 1.81 -4.01
CA ILE A 63 -6.72 0.86 -4.99
C ILE A 63 -7.94 1.47 -5.69
N PRO A 64 -7.84 1.85 -6.98
CA PRO A 64 -9.01 2.31 -7.71
C PRO A 64 -10.07 1.22 -7.84
N LEU A 65 -11.34 1.63 -7.82
CA LEU A 65 -12.43 0.72 -8.12
C LEU A 65 -12.48 0.44 -9.62
N GLU A 66 -11.93 -0.69 -10.01
CA GLU A 66 -11.99 -1.27 -11.35
C GLU A 66 -12.56 -2.68 -11.22
N LEU A 67 -13.42 -3.08 -12.17
CA LEU A 67 -14.03 -4.41 -12.19
C LEU A 67 -13.54 -5.20 -13.40
N ASP A 68 -13.26 -6.48 -13.21
CA ASP A 68 -13.01 -7.41 -14.30
C ASP A 68 -14.29 -7.55 -15.15
N PRO A 69 -14.24 -7.29 -16.47
CA PRO A 69 -15.44 -7.21 -17.30
C PRO A 69 -16.14 -8.56 -17.52
N VAL A 70 -15.47 -9.68 -17.24
CA VAL A 70 -16.03 -11.02 -17.44
C VAL A 70 -16.72 -11.53 -16.17
N SER A 71 -16.07 -11.39 -15.03
CA SER A 71 -16.53 -11.93 -13.74
C SER A 71 -17.23 -10.91 -12.85
N GLY A 72 -17.02 -9.61 -13.08
CA GLY A 72 -17.48 -8.53 -12.20
C GLY A 72 -16.67 -8.40 -10.91
N ALA A 73 -15.57 -9.15 -10.74
CA ALA A 73 -14.75 -9.08 -9.53
C ALA A 73 -13.91 -7.78 -9.47
N PRO A 74 -13.67 -7.21 -8.27
CA PRO A 74 -12.82 -6.04 -8.14
C PRO A 74 -11.35 -6.36 -8.42
N VAL A 75 -10.68 -5.48 -9.16
CA VAL A 75 -9.24 -5.56 -9.45
C VAL A 75 -8.46 -4.97 -8.28
N LEU A 76 -7.88 -5.83 -7.44
CA LEU A 76 -7.18 -5.44 -6.21
C LEU A 76 -5.65 -5.47 -6.31
N GLN A 77 -5.10 -5.79 -7.47
CA GLN A 77 -3.66 -6.04 -7.69
C GLN A 77 -3.15 -5.22 -8.88
N GLY A 78 -1.83 -5.08 -9.00
CA GLY A 78 -1.22 -4.39 -10.15
C GLY A 78 -1.33 -2.86 -10.13
N VAL A 79 -1.68 -2.27 -8.99
CA VAL A 79 -1.81 -0.82 -8.82
C VAL A 79 -0.45 -0.13 -9.00
N ARG A 80 -0.41 0.88 -9.88
CA ARG A 80 0.77 1.74 -10.05
C ARG A 80 0.86 2.75 -8.92
N VAL A 81 2.05 2.84 -8.33
CA VAL A 81 2.35 3.76 -7.24
C VAL A 81 3.71 4.42 -7.44
N GLN A 82 3.91 5.52 -6.72
CA GLN A 82 5.19 6.22 -6.58
C GLN A 82 5.50 6.43 -5.10
N ILE A 83 6.80 6.48 -4.79
CA ILE A 83 7.37 6.79 -3.47
C ILE A 83 8.29 8.00 -3.64
#